data_AF-A0A7L2RNA4-F1
#
_entry.id   AF-A0A7L2RNA4-F1
#
_cell.length_a   1.000
_cell.length_b   1.000
_cell.length_c   1.000
_cell.angle_alpha   90.00
_cell.angle_beta   90.00
_cell.angle_gamma   90.00
#
_symmetry.space_group_name_H-M   'P 1'
#
loop_
_entity.id
_entity.type
_entity.pdbx_description
1 polymer ?
#
loop_
_entity_poly.entity_id
_entity_poly.type
_entity_poly.pdbx_seq_one_letter_code
_entity_poly.pdbx_strand_id
1 'polypeptide(L)'
;NMSPPLFSLPEARLRFTTSTREALINKSIKPLLSAFNQVPGSENEKKCTLDQAFRVVVEEEIINKAPCENLLAIISLAINGVTEGICTASTPFVLLGDVLDCLPLDQCDKIFTFVEKNVATWKSNTFYSAGKNYLLRMCNDLLRRLSKSQNTVFCGRIQLFLARLFPLSEKSGLNLQSQFNLENVTVFNTNEHESTLGQKHTEEREEGIDVEEGEMGDDEAPTSCSIPIDYNLYRKFWSLQDYFRNPVQCYEKVSWKTFLKYSEEVLAVFKSYKLDDTQASRKKLEELKTGGEHVYFAKFLTSEKLMDLQLSDSNFRRHILLQYLILFQYLKGQVKFK
;
A
#
# COMPACT_ATOMS: atom_id res chain seq x y z
N ASN A 1 52.77 10.35 -34.86
CA ASN A 1 52.20 9.91 -33.57
C ASN A 1 51.27 10.98 -33.04
N MET A 2 50.01 10.99 -33.47
CA MET A 2 48.99 11.78 -32.77
C MET A 2 48.65 11.05 -31.48
N SER A 3 48.83 11.72 -30.35
CA SER A 3 48.35 11.29 -29.05
C SER A 3 46.86 10.91 -29.18
N PRO A 4 46.39 9.79 -28.61
CA PRO A 4 44.96 9.51 -28.61
C PRO A 4 44.21 10.70 -27.98
N PRO A 5 43.08 11.12 -28.55
CA PRO A 5 42.33 12.26 -28.05
C PRO A 5 41.98 12.04 -26.57
N LEU A 6 42.41 12.96 -25.72
CA LEU A 6 42.10 12.95 -24.30
C LEU A 6 40.59 13.09 -24.08
N PHE A 7 40.04 12.32 -23.14
CA PHE A 7 38.64 12.42 -22.77
C PHE A 7 38.39 13.75 -22.04
N SER A 8 37.56 14.61 -22.64
CA SER A 8 37.10 15.87 -22.03
C SER A 8 35.71 15.67 -21.44
N LEU A 9 35.62 15.58 -20.11
CA LEU A 9 34.35 15.36 -19.39
C LEU A 9 33.29 16.46 -19.72
N PRO A 10 33.61 17.76 -19.72
CA PRO A 10 32.61 18.80 -20.00
C PRO A 10 32.06 18.72 -21.44
N GLU A 11 32.93 18.47 -22.42
CA GLU A 11 32.54 18.33 -23.83
C GLU A 11 31.72 17.07 -24.08
N ALA A 12 32.15 15.94 -23.50
CA ALA A 12 31.43 14.67 -23.58
C ALA A 12 30.03 14.81 -22.95
N ARG A 13 29.93 15.44 -21.77
CA ARG A 13 28.64 15.70 -21.12
C ARG A 13 27.73 16.56 -21.98
N LEU A 14 28.22 17.68 -22.50
CA LEU A 14 27.43 18.57 -23.37
C LEU A 14 26.92 17.83 -24.61
N ARG A 15 27.78 17.04 -25.25
CA ARG A 15 27.41 16.25 -26.44
C ARG A 15 26.38 15.18 -26.11
N PHE A 16 26.55 14.44 -25.02
CA PHE A 16 25.58 13.44 -24.59
C PHE A 16 24.25 14.08 -24.22
N THR A 17 24.23 15.17 -23.45
CA THR A 17 22.98 15.88 -23.10
C THR A 17 22.25 16.37 -24.36
N THR A 18 22.97 16.95 -25.33
CA THR A 18 22.36 17.37 -26.61
C THR A 18 21.79 16.18 -27.38
N SER A 19 22.55 15.09 -27.45
CA SER A 19 22.12 13.86 -28.14
C SER A 19 20.94 13.17 -27.44
N THR A 20 20.84 13.27 -26.11
CA THR A 20 19.68 12.78 -25.34
C THR A 20 18.43 13.59 -25.67
N ARG A 21 18.54 14.93 -25.80
CA ARG A 21 17.41 15.77 -26.22
C ARG A 21 16.98 15.47 -27.65
N GLU A 22 17.94 15.30 -28.58
CA GLU A 22 17.65 14.87 -29.95
C GLU A 22 16.99 13.49 -29.99
N ALA A 23 17.46 12.54 -29.17
CA ALA A 23 16.89 11.21 -29.07
C ALA A 23 15.46 11.24 -28.50
N LEU A 24 15.17 12.14 -27.56
CA LEU A 24 13.84 12.34 -27.00
C LEU A 24 12.87 12.87 -28.07
N ILE A 25 13.27 13.90 -28.82
CA ILE A 25 12.47 14.50 -29.91
C ILE A 25 12.20 13.47 -31.01
N ASN A 26 13.25 12.76 -31.44
CA ASN A 26 13.19 11.79 -32.53
C ASN A 26 12.64 10.42 -32.10
N LYS A 27 12.39 10.21 -30.79
CA LYS A 27 11.98 8.94 -30.18
C LYS A 27 12.85 7.76 -30.63
N SER A 28 14.15 7.99 -30.76
CA SER A 28 15.09 7.05 -31.37
C SER A 28 16.42 7.11 -30.65
N ILE A 29 17.05 5.95 -30.43
CA ILE A 29 18.35 5.86 -29.77
C ILE A 29 19.54 6.18 -30.70
N LYS A 30 19.30 6.29 -32.01
CA LYS A 30 20.37 6.49 -33.00
C LYS A 30 21.27 7.70 -32.72
N PRO A 31 20.76 8.88 -32.30
CA PRO A 31 21.62 10.02 -31.95
C PRO A 31 22.58 9.70 -30.80
N LEU A 32 22.12 8.96 -29.79
CA LEU A 32 22.93 8.53 -28.66
C LEU A 32 24.04 7.55 -29.06
N LEU A 33 23.73 6.56 -29.91
CA LEU A 33 24.73 5.62 -30.43
C LEU A 33 25.82 6.33 -31.25
N SER A 34 25.40 7.26 -32.11
CA SER A 34 26.32 8.08 -32.91
C SER A 34 27.25 8.89 -32.01
N ALA A 35 26.70 9.58 -31.00
CA ALA A 35 27.49 10.34 -30.05
C ALA A 35 28.44 9.47 -29.23
N PHE A 36 28.00 8.31 -28.75
CA PHE A 36 28.80 7.38 -27.96
C PHE A 36 30.03 6.86 -28.71
N ASN A 37 29.87 6.58 -30.00
CA ASN A 37 30.97 6.15 -30.86
C ASN A 37 31.95 7.27 -31.21
N GLN A 38 31.49 8.52 -31.27
CA GLN A 38 32.29 9.68 -31.65
C GLN A 38 33.08 10.29 -30.48
N VAL A 39 32.61 10.13 -29.24
CA VAL A 39 33.31 10.61 -28.05
C VAL A 39 34.53 9.71 -27.76
N PRO A 40 35.74 10.25 -27.56
CA PRO A 40 36.92 9.47 -27.20
C PRO A 40 36.85 8.97 -25.74
N GLY A 41 37.83 8.21 -25.26
CA GLY A 41 37.88 7.70 -23.88
C GLY A 41 37.43 6.25 -23.71
N SER A 42 37.53 5.74 -22.47
CA SER A 42 37.15 4.37 -22.14
C SER A 42 35.63 4.18 -22.15
N GLU A 43 35.16 2.94 -22.35
CA GLU A 43 33.72 2.67 -22.31
C GLU A 43 33.08 3.07 -20.97
N ASN A 44 33.78 2.85 -19.86
CA ASN A 44 33.27 3.18 -18.53
C ASN A 44 33.10 4.69 -18.35
N GLU A 45 34.07 5.50 -18.79
CA GLU A 45 33.96 6.96 -18.73
C GLU A 45 32.78 7.46 -19.57
N LYS A 46 32.61 6.90 -20.78
CA LYS A 46 31.48 7.26 -21.66
C LYS A 46 30.14 6.85 -21.05
N LYS A 47 30.02 5.62 -20.53
CA LYS A 47 28.82 5.10 -19.85
C LYS A 47 28.43 5.97 -18.68
N CYS A 48 29.36 6.23 -17.74
CA CYS A 48 29.11 7.07 -16.58
C CYS A 48 28.68 8.50 -16.97
N THR A 49 29.31 9.07 -18.01
CA THR A 49 28.98 10.42 -18.47
C THR A 49 27.61 10.47 -19.15
N LEU A 50 27.25 9.44 -19.91
CA LEU A 50 25.93 9.29 -20.51
C LEU A 50 24.84 9.08 -19.43
N ASP A 51 25.10 8.24 -18.43
CA ASP A 51 24.20 8.03 -17.29
C ASP A 51 23.92 9.36 -16.57
N GLN A 52 24.95 10.20 -16.38
CA GLN A 52 24.78 11.54 -15.82
C GLN A 52 24.00 12.46 -16.77
N ALA A 53 24.24 12.39 -18.08
CA ALA A 53 23.50 13.19 -19.06
C ALA A 53 22.00 12.85 -19.05
N PHE A 54 21.63 11.58 -18.86
CA PHE A 54 20.24 11.19 -18.66
C PHE A 54 19.62 11.84 -17.42
N ARG A 55 20.33 11.85 -16.29
CA ARG A 55 19.83 12.49 -15.06
C ARG A 55 19.61 13.99 -15.24
N VAL A 56 20.54 14.69 -15.90
CA VAL A 56 20.42 16.12 -16.19
C VAL A 56 19.17 16.40 -17.03
N VAL A 57 18.91 15.61 -18.07
CA VAL A 57 17.71 15.80 -18.90
C VAL A 57 16.43 15.49 -18.11
N VAL A 58 16.42 14.45 -17.27
CA VAL A 58 15.28 14.16 -16.38
C VAL A 58 15.03 15.31 -15.41
N GLU A 59 16.09 15.85 -14.79
CA GLU A 59 16.00 16.99 -13.87
C GLU A 59 15.40 18.22 -14.56
N GLU A 60 15.89 18.55 -15.77
CA GLU A 60 15.35 19.66 -16.58
C GLU A 60 13.86 19.46 -16.91
N GLU A 61 13.45 18.26 -17.32
CA GLU A 61 12.04 17.96 -17.62
C GLU A 61 11.15 18.06 -16.37
N ILE A 62 11.63 17.63 -15.20
CA ILE A 62 10.92 17.77 -13.93
C ILE A 62 10.76 19.26 -13.56
N ILE A 63 11.84 20.04 -13.65
CA ILE A 63 11.81 21.49 -13.36
C ILE A 63 10.85 22.22 -14.29
N ASN A 64 10.85 21.86 -15.57
CA ASN A 64 9.98 22.43 -16.59
C ASN A 64 8.53 21.93 -16.51
N LYS A 65 8.20 21.05 -15.56
CA LYS A 65 6.87 20.42 -15.40
C LYS A 65 6.38 19.77 -16.70
N ALA A 66 7.31 19.12 -17.39
CA ALA A 66 7.01 18.40 -18.61
C ALA A 66 6.00 17.27 -18.38
N PRO A 67 5.28 16.84 -19.43
CA PRO A 67 4.36 15.71 -19.35
C PRO A 67 5.09 14.41 -18.93
N CYS A 68 4.40 13.54 -18.18
CA CYS A 68 4.97 12.27 -17.71
C CYS A 68 5.46 11.40 -18.89
N GLU A 69 4.85 11.53 -20.06
CA GLU A 69 5.23 10.86 -21.30
C GLU A 69 6.69 11.14 -21.69
N ASN A 70 7.19 12.35 -21.45
CA ASN A 70 8.59 12.69 -21.74
C ASN A 70 9.54 11.95 -20.79
N LEU A 71 9.24 11.95 -19.48
CA LEU A 71 10.02 11.23 -18.47
C LEU A 71 10.06 9.73 -18.77
N LEU A 72 8.91 9.15 -19.13
CA LEU A 72 8.80 7.75 -19.52
C LEU A 72 9.56 7.44 -20.82
N ALA A 73 9.57 8.37 -21.79
CA ALA A 73 10.35 8.23 -23.01
C ALA A 73 11.86 8.25 -22.72
N ILE A 74 12.32 9.11 -21.81
CA ILE A 74 13.73 9.14 -21.38
C ILE A 74 14.13 7.82 -20.71
N ILE A 75 13.30 7.31 -19.79
CA ILE A 75 13.55 6.02 -19.15
C ILE A 75 13.57 4.88 -20.19
N SER A 76 12.68 4.92 -21.18
CA SER A 76 12.65 3.94 -22.28
C SER A 76 13.92 4.02 -23.14
N LEU A 77 14.43 5.23 -23.41
CA LEU A 77 15.72 5.41 -24.09
C LEU A 77 16.88 4.85 -23.26
N ALA A 78 16.86 5.02 -21.93
CA ALA A 78 17.87 4.43 -21.05
C ALA A 78 17.81 2.90 -21.06
N ILE A 79 16.62 2.29 -21.07
CA ILE A 79 16.45 0.83 -21.23
C ILE A 79 17.07 0.36 -22.55
N ASN A 80 16.75 1.04 -23.65
CA ASN A 80 17.34 0.74 -24.96
C ASN A 80 18.86 0.96 -24.97
N GLY A 81 19.37 1.95 -24.24
CA GLY A 81 20.81 2.19 -24.11
C GLY A 81 21.53 1.07 -23.38
N VAL A 82 20.87 0.44 -22.41
CA VAL A 82 21.40 -0.75 -21.76
C VAL A 82 21.41 -1.94 -22.72
N THR A 83 20.35 -2.13 -23.52
CA THR A 83 20.30 -3.25 -24.49
C THR A 83 21.34 -3.10 -25.59
N GLU A 84 21.64 -1.88 -26.02
CA GLU A 84 22.70 -1.56 -26.99
C GLU A 84 24.10 -1.49 -26.35
N GLY A 85 24.22 -1.68 -25.03
CA GLY A 85 25.50 -1.72 -24.32
C GLY A 85 26.18 -0.37 -24.10
N ILE A 86 25.47 0.75 -24.27
CA ILE A 86 25.99 2.12 -24.08
C ILE A 86 25.67 2.72 -22.70
N CYS A 87 24.78 2.10 -21.93
CA CYS A 87 24.39 2.54 -20.59
C CYS A 87 24.64 1.47 -19.53
N THR A 88 24.76 1.90 -18.27
CA THR A 88 24.84 1.00 -17.13
C THR A 88 23.47 0.36 -16.84
N ALA A 89 23.45 -0.93 -16.52
CA ALA A 89 22.20 -1.67 -16.26
C ALA A 89 21.38 -1.11 -15.07
N SER A 90 22.00 -0.38 -14.15
CA SER A 90 21.34 0.28 -13.02
C SER A 90 20.65 1.60 -13.39
N THR A 91 21.03 2.23 -14.50
CA THR A 91 20.61 3.61 -14.86
C THR A 91 19.10 3.77 -14.94
N PRO A 92 18.33 2.91 -15.64
CA PRO A 92 16.87 3.08 -15.72
C PRO A 92 16.19 3.03 -14.35
N PHE A 93 16.73 2.24 -13.41
CA PHE A 93 16.17 2.13 -12.06
C PHE A 93 16.45 3.35 -11.21
N VAL A 94 17.65 3.94 -11.34
CA VAL A 94 17.95 5.18 -10.62
C VAL A 94 17.10 6.33 -11.16
N LEU A 95 16.97 6.45 -12.48
CA LEU A 95 16.10 7.46 -13.09
C LEU A 95 14.64 7.29 -12.66
N LEU A 96 14.13 6.05 -12.63
CA LEU A 96 12.77 5.78 -12.11
C LEU A 96 12.63 6.20 -10.65
N GLY A 97 13.64 5.95 -9.81
CA GLY A 97 13.64 6.36 -8.41
C GLY A 97 13.59 7.86 -8.26
N ASP A 98 14.52 8.56 -8.92
CA ASP A 98 14.62 10.02 -8.91
C ASP A 98 13.28 10.67 -9.37
N VAL A 99 12.69 10.14 -10.46
CA VAL A 99 11.40 10.62 -10.97
C VAL A 99 10.27 10.39 -9.96
N LEU A 100 10.16 9.20 -9.39
CA LEU A 100 9.10 8.89 -8.43
C LEU A 100 9.22 9.74 -7.15
N ASP A 101 10.44 9.99 -6.69
CA ASP A 101 10.70 10.79 -5.48
C ASP A 101 10.39 12.29 -5.67
N CYS A 102 10.58 12.81 -6.88
CA CYS A 102 10.29 14.22 -7.19
C CYS A 102 8.83 14.52 -7.53
N LEU A 103 8.01 13.51 -7.87
CA LEU A 103 6.66 13.73 -8.37
C LEU A 103 5.54 13.53 -7.32
N PRO A 104 4.40 14.23 -7.46
CA PRO A 104 3.20 13.97 -6.66
C PRO A 104 2.60 12.58 -6.91
N LEU A 105 1.79 12.10 -5.96
CA LEU A 105 1.23 10.74 -5.97
C LEU A 105 0.41 10.41 -7.23
N ASP A 106 -0.37 11.35 -7.75
CA ASP A 106 -1.21 11.15 -8.94
C ASP A 106 -0.37 10.85 -10.20
N GLN A 107 0.81 11.45 -10.30
CA GLN A 107 1.74 11.21 -11.40
C GLN A 107 2.54 9.92 -11.16
N CYS A 108 2.91 9.63 -9.91
CA CYS A 108 3.54 8.37 -9.55
C CYS A 108 2.67 7.16 -9.95
N ASP A 109 1.34 7.24 -9.82
CA ASP A 109 0.45 6.17 -10.25
C ASP A 109 0.52 5.91 -11.78
N LYS A 110 0.52 6.98 -12.59
CA LYS A 110 0.69 6.88 -14.04
C LYS A 110 2.04 6.25 -14.41
N ILE A 111 3.11 6.66 -13.74
CA ILE A 111 4.46 6.12 -13.97
C ILE A 111 4.56 4.68 -13.50
N PHE A 112 3.92 4.32 -12.39
CA PHE A 112 3.91 2.95 -11.90
C PHE A 112 3.21 1.99 -12.88
N THR A 113 2.20 2.47 -13.60
CA THR A 113 1.57 1.72 -14.70
C THR A 113 2.58 1.35 -15.81
N PHE A 114 3.56 2.22 -16.09
CA PHE A 114 4.67 1.88 -16.99
C PHE A 114 5.59 0.82 -16.40
N VAL A 115 5.88 0.88 -15.10
CA VAL A 115 6.70 -0.11 -14.39
C VAL A 115 6.03 -1.49 -14.44
N GLU A 116 4.71 -1.57 -14.22
CA GLU A 116 3.91 -2.80 -14.31
C GLU A 116 3.91 -3.42 -15.71
N LYS A 117 3.82 -2.59 -16.77
CA LYS A 117 3.85 -3.07 -18.16
C LYS A 117 5.21 -3.66 -18.53
N ASN A 118 6.30 -3.17 -17.93
CA ASN A 118 7.66 -3.58 -18.25
C ASN A 118 8.22 -4.72 -17.37
N VAL A 119 7.37 -5.45 -16.64
CA VAL A 119 7.79 -6.57 -15.77
C VAL A 119 8.69 -7.59 -16.48
N ALA A 120 8.41 -7.92 -17.75
CA ALA A 120 9.21 -8.85 -18.52
C ALA A 120 10.66 -8.36 -18.70
N THR A 121 10.83 -7.06 -18.97
CA THR A 121 12.14 -6.40 -19.07
C THR A 121 12.89 -6.47 -17.75
N TRP A 122 12.24 -6.12 -16.64
CA TRP A 122 12.84 -6.13 -15.30
C TRP A 122 13.25 -7.51 -14.82
N LYS A 123 12.57 -8.57 -15.29
CA LYS A 123 12.90 -9.97 -14.99
C LYS A 123 14.03 -10.55 -15.83
N SER A 124 14.42 -9.90 -16.92
CA SER A 124 15.54 -10.38 -17.74
C SER A 124 16.85 -10.34 -16.95
N ASN A 125 17.79 -11.24 -17.27
CA ASN A 125 19.04 -11.38 -16.52
C ASN A 125 19.87 -10.09 -16.43
N THR A 126 19.86 -9.29 -17.50
CA THR A 126 20.58 -8.01 -17.57
C THR A 126 20.09 -7.02 -16.52
N PHE A 127 18.78 -6.98 -16.29
CA PHE A 127 18.13 -5.98 -15.45
C PHE A 127 17.85 -6.49 -14.03
N TYR A 128 17.54 -7.78 -13.85
CA TYR A 128 17.10 -8.31 -12.56
C TYR A 128 18.17 -8.18 -11.48
N SER A 129 19.41 -8.60 -11.77
CA SER A 129 20.52 -8.56 -10.80
C SER A 129 20.89 -7.13 -10.42
N ALA A 130 20.92 -6.21 -11.39
CA ALA A 130 21.24 -4.81 -11.19
C ALA A 130 20.11 -4.02 -10.53
N GLY A 131 18.84 -4.40 -10.78
CA GLY A 131 17.67 -3.58 -10.50
C GLY A 131 16.81 -4.00 -9.32
N LYS A 132 16.85 -5.27 -8.89
CA LYS A 132 15.86 -5.80 -7.93
C LYS A 132 15.80 -5.02 -6.61
N ASN A 133 16.95 -4.58 -6.10
CA ASN A 133 17.02 -3.82 -4.85
C ASN A 133 16.53 -2.38 -5.02
N TYR A 134 16.72 -1.78 -6.20
CA TYR A 134 16.16 -0.46 -6.51
C TYR A 134 14.64 -0.53 -6.61
N LEU A 135 14.10 -1.53 -7.31
CA LEU A 135 12.65 -1.76 -7.40
C LEU A 135 12.03 -1.96 -6.01
N LEU A 136 12.66 -2.77 -5.15
CA LEU A 136 12.21 -2.97 -3.78
C LEU A 136 12.21 -1.66 -2.98
N ARG A 137 13.30 -0.88 -3.07
CA ARG A 137 13.41 0.41 -2.38
C ARG A 137 12.33 1.39 -2.83
N MET A 138 12.20 1.60 -4.14
CA MET A 138 11.18 2.49 -4.71
C MET A 138 9.76 2.09 -4.29
N CYS A 139 9.44 0.80 -4.32
CA CYS A 139 8.13 0.32 -3.89
C CYS A 139 7.88 0.58 -2.40
N ASN A 140 8.88 0.36 -1.54
CA ASN A 140 8.77 0.63 -0.10
C ASN A 140 8.65 2.13 0.19
N ASP A 141 9.38 2.97 -0.54
CA ASP A 141 9.30 4.43 -0.39
C ASP A 141 7.94 4.97 -0.84
N LEU A 142 7.38 4.43 -1.94
CA LEU A 142 5.99 4.71 -2.33
C LEU A 142 5.00 4.26 -1.25
N LEU A 143 5.10 3.04 -0.75
CA LEU A 143 4.22 2.54 0.32
C LEU A 143 4.28 3.37 1.61
N ARG A 144 5.44 3.99 1.92
CA ARG A 144 5.60 4.90 3.06
C ARG A 144 4.97 6.28 2.80
N ARG A 145 4.97 6.74 1.55
CA ARG A 145 4.36 8.03 1.14
C ARG A 145 2.86 7.95 0.95
N LEU A 146 2.32 6.77 0.65
CA LEU A 146 0.89 6.57 0.40
C LEU A 146 0.07 6.55 1.68
N SER A 147 -1.07 7.24 1.65
CA SER A 147 -2.09 7.09 2.69
C SER A 147 -2.69 5.68 2.65
N LYS A 148 -2.69 5.00 3.80
CA LYS A 148 -3.27 3.66 3.96
C LYS A 148 -4.81 3.64 3.96
N SER A 149 -5.47 4.81 3.95
CA SER A 149 -6.94 4.91 3.90
C SER A 149 -7.47 5.26 2.51
N GLN A 150 -6.84 6.19 1.80
CA GLN A 150 -7.31 6.68 0.49
C GLN A 150 -6.71 5.90 -0.68
N ASN A 151 -5.43 5.53 -0.60
CA ASN A 151 -4.69 4.96 -1.75
C ASN A 151 -4.54 3.43 -1.66
N THR A 152 -5.53 2.75 -1.09
CA THR A 152 -5.49 1.29 -0.84
C THR A 152 -5.32 0.47 -2.13
N VAL A 153 -5.98 0.89 -3.21
CA VAL A 153 -5.88 0.25 -4.54
C VAL A 153 -4.45 0.37 -5.08
N PHE A 154 -3.84 1.55 -4.98
CA PHE A 154 -2.47 1.75 -5.47
C PHE A 154 -1.45 0.97 -4.61
N CYS A 155 -1.61 0.97 -3.29
CA CYS A 155 -0.83 0.10 -2.39
C CYS A 155 -0.94 -1.38 -2.79
N GLY A 156 -2.15 -1.86 -3.10
CA GLY A 156 -2.39 -3.23 -3.56
C GLY A 156 -1.68 -3.54 -4.87
N ARG A 157 -1.72 -2.63 -5.85
CA ARG A 157 -0.99 -2.75 -7.11
C ARG A 157 0.52 -2.86 -6.92
N ILE A 158 1.09 -2.05 -6.03
CA ILE A 158 2.52 -2.12 -5.67
C ILE A 158 2.86 -3.49 -5.07
N GLN A 159 2.05 -3.99 -4.14
CA GLN A 159 2.26 -5.30 -3.52
C GLN A 159 2.14 -6.45 -4.53
N LEU A 160 1.16 -6.40 -5.44
CA LEU A 160 1.00 -7.37 -6.52
C LEU A 160 2.18 -7.34 -7.49
N PHE A 161 2.69 -6.15 -7.81
CA PHE A 161 3.90 -6.01 -8.62
C PHE A 161 5.11 -6.66 -7.95
N LEU A 162 5.34 -6.40 -6.65
CA LEU A 162 6.43 -7.02 -5.89
C LEU A 162 6.30 -8.55 -5.85
N ALA A 163 5.11 -9.07 -5.59
CA ALA A 163 4.83 -10.50 -5.60
C ALA A 163 5.03 -11.14 -6.99
N ARG A 164 4.76 -10.39 -8.06
CA ARG A 164 5.02 -10.83 -9.43
C ARG A 164 6.51 -10.78 -9.78
N LEU A 165 7.25 -9.78 -9.30
CA LEU A 165 8.65 -9.55 -9.60
C LEU A 165 9.55 -10.61 -8.94
N PHE A 166 9.36 -10.83 -7.64
CA PHE A 166 10.21 -11.72 -6.85
C PHE A 166 9.75 -13.18 -6.90
N PRO A 167 10.68 -14.15 -7.03
CA PRO A 167 10.36 -15.56 -6.82
C PRO A 167 9.83 -15.81 -5.41
N LEU A 168 8.98 -16.84 -5.24
CA LEU A 168 8.43 -17.24 -3.93
C LEU A 168 9.51 -17.61 -2.89
N SER A 169 10.73 -17.94 -3.35
CA SER A 169 11.87 -18.26 -2.51
C SER A 169 12.70 -17.03 -2.09
N GLU A 170 12.36 -15.82 -2.54
CA GLU A 170 13.11 -14.62 -2.19
C GLU A 170 12.91 -14.28 -0.70
N LYS A 171 14.01 -14.15 0.04
CA LYS A 171 13.98 -13.93 1.49
C LYS A 171 13.21 -12.68 1.91
N SER A 172 13.18 -11.64 1.08
CA SER A 172 12.45 -10.39 1.36
C SER A 172 10.94 -10.55 1.43
N GLY A 173 10.38 -11.60 0.79
CA GLY A 173 8.95 -11.90 0.82
C GLY A 173 8.54 -12.91 1.89
N LEU A 174 9.47 -13.37 2.73
CA LEU A 174 9.24 -14.44 3.69
C LEU A 174 9.29 -13.92 5.13
N ASN A 175 8.23 -14.21 5.91
CA ASN A 175 8.22 -13.97 7.36
C ASN A 175 8.96 -15.09 8.11
N LEU A 176 10.28 -15.21 7.90
CA LEU A 176 11.09 -16.30 8.46
C LEU A 176 11.10 -16.33 10.00
N GLN A 177 11.02 -15.15 10.62
CA GLN A 177 10.99 -15.00 12.08
C GLN A 177 9.58 -15.21 12.65
N SER A 178 8.56 -15.36 11.80
CA SER A 178 7.15 -15.47 12.22
C SER A 178 6.71 -14.31 13.12
N GLN A 179 7.17 -13.09 12.83
CA GLN A 179 6.78 -11.90 13.58
C GLN A 179 5.33 -11.50 13.27
N PHE A 180 4.64 -10.95 14.26
CA PHE A 180 3.30 -10.40 14.10
C PHE A 180 3.35 -8.92 13.75
N ASN A 181 2.41 -8.45 12.91
CA ASN A 181 2.27 -7.04 12.61
C ASN A 181 1.58 -6.31 13.77
N LEU A 182 2.40 -5.86 14.73
CA LEU A 182 1.91 -5.10 15.86
C LEU A 182 1.56 -3.65 15.49
N GLU A 183 1.83 -3.13 14.29
CA GLU A 183 1.44 -1.74 14.01
C GLU A 183 -0.06 -1.56 13.75
N ASN A 184 -0.79 -2.63 13.41
CA ASN A 184 -2.21 -2.56 13.09
C ASN A 184 -3.11 -2.59 14.34
N VAL A 185 -3.07 -1.52 15.13
CA VAL A 185 -3.90 -1.35 16.33
C VAL A 185 -5.36 -1.07 15.94
N THR A 186 -6.30 -1.72 16.61
CA THR A 186 -7.72 -1.34 16.58
C THR A 186 -7.95 -0.27 17.64
N VAL A 187 -8.27 0.95 17.20
CA VAL A 187 -8.55 2.08 18.07
C VAL A 187 -10.03 2.08 18.42
N PHE A 188 -10.36 2.17 19.70
CA PHE A 188 -11.73 2.22 20.21
C PHE A 188 -11.76 3.07 21.49
N ASN A 189 -12.95 3.50 21.90
CA ASN A 189 -13.12 4.34 23.10
C ASN A 189 -12.77 3.56 24.38
N THR A 190 -11.77 4.03 25.12
CA THR A 190 -11.36 3.46 26.42
C THR A 190 -11.81 4.29 27.62
N ASN A 191 -12.40 5.46 27.38
CA ASN A 191 -12.82 6.42 28.39
C ASN A 191 -14.30 6.24 28.73
N GLU A 192 -14.58 5.74 29.94
CA GLU A 192 -15.96 5.57 30.45
C GLU A 192 -16.73 6.90 30.50
N HIS A 193 -16.04 8.01 30.77
CA HIS A 193 -16.65 9.34 30.87
C HIS A 193 -17.10 9.93 29.52
N GLU A 194 -16.55 9.44 28.41
CA GLU A 194 -16.88 9.87 27.05
C GLU A 194 -17.81 8.87 26.34
N SER A 195 -18.35 7.88 27.08
CA SER A 195 -19.24 6.86 26.56
C SER A 195 -20.53 7.48 26.02
N THR A 196 -20.84 7.15 24.77
CA THR A 196 -22.12 7.45 24.11
C THR A 196 -23.19 6.42 24.44
N LEU A 197 -22.82 5.27 24.99
CA LEU A 197 -23.75 4.25 25.49
C LEU A 197 -24.28 4.63 26.88
N GLY A 198 -25.60 4.78 27.00
CA GLY A 198 -26.29 5.05 28.26
C GLY A 198 -26.56 6.52 28.58
N GLN A 199 -26.20 7.47 27.70
CA GLN A 199 -26.66 8.85 27.81
C GLN A 199 -28.13 8.93 27.38
N LYS A 200 -29.04 9.09 28.34
CA LYS A 200 -30.38 9.59 28.03
C LYS A 200 -30.19 11.01 27.47
N HIS A 201 -30.80 11.30 26.32
CA HIS A 201 -30.94 12.65 25.79
C HIS A 201 -31.41 13.59 26.92
N THR A 202 -30.52 14.44 27.40
CA THR A 202 -30.92 15.72 28.00
C THR A 202 -30.56 16.75 26.94
N GLU A 203 -31.59 17.32 26.33
CA GLU A 203 -31.51 18.41 25.38
C GLU A 203 -30.79 19.61 26.02
N GLU A 204 -29.55 19.90 25.61
CA GLU A 204 -29.04 21.26 25.66
C GLU A 204 -28.32 21.54 24.34
N ARG A 205 -29.01 22.31 23.48
CA ARG A 205 -28.45 22.98 22.31
C ARG A 205 -27.42 24.00 22.81
N GLU A 206 -26.19 23.99 22.29
CA GLU A 206 -25.49 25.21 21.89
C GLU A 206 -24.29 24.93 20.95
N GLU A 207 -24.54 25.28 19.69
CA GLU A 207 -23.71 25.74 18.55
C GLU A 207 -22.18 25.55 18.52
N GLY A 208 -21.69 24.92 17.43
CA GLY A 208 -20.31 25.10 16.98
C GLY A 208 -19.77 24.13 15.90
N ILE A 209 -20.07 24.43 14.63
CA ILE A 209 -19.29 24.17 13.40
C ILE A 209 -19.44 22.80 12.69
N ASP A 210 -19.94 22.92 11.46
CA ASP A 210 -20.17 21.96 10.37
C ASP A 210 -19.11 20.87 10.17
N VAL A 211 -19.57 19.61 10.19
CA VAL A 211 -19.08 18.54 9.33
C VAL A 211 -20.31 17.84 8.75
N GLU A 212 -20.45 17.88 7.42
CA GLU A 212 -21.55 17.23 6.69
C GLU A 212 -21.55 15.71 6.93
N GLU A 213 -22.32 15.25 7.91
CA GLU A 213 -22.80 13.88 7.99
C GLU A 213 -24.02 13.74 7.08
N GLY A 214 -23.89 12.91 6.03
CA GLY A 214 -24.99 12.61 5.13
C GLY A 214 -26.16 11.96 5.88
N GLU A 215 -27.27 12.67 5.94
CA GLU A 215 -28.58 12.19 6.40
C GLU A 215 -28.96 10.89 5.66
N MET A 216 -29.09 9.79 6.41
CA MET A 216 -29.90 8.65 6.01
C MET A 216 -31.13 8.68 6.92
N GLY A 217 -32.30 8.86 6.30
CA GLY A 217 -33.55 9.19 6.97
C GLY A 217 -33.94 8.26 8.12
N ASP A 218 -34.37 8.91 9.20
CA ASP A 218 -35.14 8.32 10.29
C ASP A 218 -36.50 7.84 9.78
N ASP A 219 -36.77 6.55 9.94
CA ASP A 219 -38.06 6.00 10.38
C ASP A 219 -37.97 4.46 10.39
N GLU A 220 -37.58 3.89 11.54
CA GLU A 220 -38.16 2.65 12.06
C GLU A 220 -37.59 2.36 13.46
N ALA A 221 -38.48 2.27 14.45
CA ALA A 221 -38.17 2.09 15.86
C ALA A 221 -37.25 0.87 16.10
N PRO A 222 -36.26 0.96 17.02
CA PRO A 222 -35.35 -0.14 17.27
C PRO A 222 -36.13 -1.32 17.88
N THR A 223 -36.17 -2.41 17.13
CA THR A 223 -36.63 -3.73 17.59
C THR A 223 -36.04 -4.01 18.97
N SER A 224 -36.91 -4.17 19.97
CA SER A 224 -36.54 -4.35 21.38
C SER A 224 -35.54 -5.50 21.56
N CYS A 225 -34.26 -5.16 21.76
CA CYS A 225 -33.22 -6.11 22.11
C CYS A 225 -33.24 -6.37 23.62
N SER A 226 -33.19 -7.64 24.02
CA SER A 226 -33.32 -8.09 25.41
C SER A 226 -32.05 -7.92 26.27
N ILE A 227 -31.00 -7.31 25.74
CA ILE A 227 -29.78 -6.97 26.48
C ILE A 227 -29.36 -5.57 26.05
N PRO A 228 -29.40 -4.55 26.93
CA PRO A 228 -28.83 -3.25 26.62
C PRO A 228 -27.32 -3.44 26.41
N ILE A 229 -26.80 -3.04 25.25
CA ILE A 229 -25.36 -3.00 25.04
C ILE A 229 -24.79 -1.96 25.98
N ASP A 230 -24.06 -2.43 26.99
CA ASP A 230 -23.39 -1.57 27.92
C ASP A 230 -21.95 -1.32 27.48
N TYR A 231 -21.37 -0.22 27.98
CA TYR A 231 -19.99 0.15 27.71
C TYR A 231 -19.00 -0.98 28.09
N ASN A 232 -19.33 -1.79 29.11
CA ASN A 232 -18.47 -2.91 29.53
C ASN A 232 -18.37 -3.98 28.45
N LEU A 233 -19.49 -4.37 27.82
CA LEU A 233 -19.48 -5.33 26.71
C LEU A 233 -18.65 -4.79 25.55
N TYR A 234 -18.85 -3.52 25.19
CA TYR A 234 -18.08 -2.86 24.13
C TYR A 234 -16.57 -2.88 24.41
N ARG A 235 -16.14 -2.49 25.62
CA ARG A 235 -14.72 -2.51 26.00
C ARG A 235 -14.15 -3.93 25.97
N LYS A 236 -14.87 -4.90 26.55
CA LYS A 236 -14.43 -6.31 26.56
C LYS A 236 -14.28 -6.84 25.13
N PHE A 237 -15.27 -6.55 24.28
CA PHE A 237 -15.26 -6.94 22.88
C PHE A 237 -14.04 -6.40 22.13
N TRP A 238 -13.81 -5.09 22.14
CA TRP A 238 -12.68 -4.52 21.40
C TRP A 238 -11.32 -4.82 22.03
N SER A 239 -11.26 -5.06 23.35
CA SER A 239 -10.03 -5.51 24.00
C SER A 239 -9.58 -6.89 23.51
N LEU A 240 -10.51 -7.77 23.10
CA LEU A 240 -10.17 -9.06 22.50
C LEU A 240 -9.40 -8.91 21.18
N GLN A 241 -9.58 -7.78 20.48
CA GLN A 241 -8.91 -7.53 19.22
C GLN A 241 -7.39 -7.43 19.36
N ASP A 242 -6.88 -7.00 20.52
CA ASP A 242 -5.44 -6.99 20.80
C ASP A 242 -4.87 -8.41 20.95
N TYR A 243 -5.64 -9.34 21.53
CA TYR A 243 -5.24 -10.76 21.61
C TYR A 243 -5.19 -11.41 20.22
N PHE A 244 -6.09 -11.04 19.30
CA PHE A 244 -6.01 -11.49 17.91
C PHE A 244 -4.83 -10.88 17.15
N ARG A 245 -4.44 -9.64 17.46
CA ARG A 245 -3.25 -8.97 16.90
C ARG A 245 -1.94 -9.56 17.44
N ASN A 246 -1.90 -9.90 18.73
CA ASN A 246 -0.72 -10.44 19.41
C ASN A 246 -1.05 -11.75 20.14
N PRO A 247 -1.05 -12.89 19.43
CA PRO A 247 -1.42 -14.17 20.02
C PRO A 247 -0.38 -14.69 21.04
N VAL A 248 0.80 -14.08 21.13
CA VAL A 248 1.82 -14.44 22.12
C VAL A 248 1.35 -14.13 23.55
N GLN A 249 0.50 -13.11 23.73
CA GLN A 249 -0.09 -12.78 25.03
C GLN A 249 -0.93 -13.94 25.61
N CYS A 250 -1.44 -14.84 24.77
CA CYS A 250 -2.23 -15.98 25.22
C CYS A 250 -1.43 -17.03 26.00
N TYR A 251 -0.09 -16.94 26.05
CA TYR A 251 0.76 -17.83 26.84
C TYR A 251 0.97 -17.34 28.29
N GLU A 252 0.60 -16.10 28.59
CA GLU A 252 0.71 -15.55 29.94
C GLU A 252 -0.52 -15.87 30.78
N LYS A 253 -0.32 -16.26 32.06
CA LYS A 253 -1.42 -16.73 32.92
C LYS A 253 -2.53 -15.70 33.14
N VAL A 254 -2.17 -14.43 33.35
CA VAL A 254 -3.14 -13.36 33.64
C VAL A 254 -3.91 -13.01 32.37
N SER A 255 -3.18 -12.73 31.31
CA SER A 255 -3.70 -12.40 29.98
C SER A 255 -4.61 -13.52 29.44
N TRP A 256 -4.23 -14.79 29.61
CA TRP A 256 -5.07 -15.94 29.24
C TRP A 256 -6.38 -16.03 30.01
N LYS A 257 -6.36 -15.80 31.34
CA LYS A 257 -7.59 -15.79 32.15
C LYS A 257 -8.54 -14.68 31.72
N THR A 258 -8.00 -13.50 31.41
CA THR A 258 -8.78 -12.38 30.90
C THR A 258 -9.38 -12.70 29.53
N PHE A 259 -8.59 -13.26 28.62
CA PHE A 259 -9.06 -13.72 27.31
C PHE A 259 -10.19 -14.75 27.43
N LEU A 260 -10.04 -15.77 28.27
CA LEU A 260 -11.09 -16.78 28.51
C LEU A 260 -12.39 -16.11 28.96
N LYS A 261 -12.33 -15.29 30.02
CA LYS A 261 -13.51 -14.60 30.54
C LYS A 261 -14.19 -13.73 29.48
N TYR A 262 -13.44 -12.89 28.79
CA TYR A 262 -14.01 -11.98 27.79
C TYR A 262 -14.56 -12.73 26.57
N SER A 263 -13.87 -13.79 26.13
CA SER A 263 -14.33 -14.60 25.01
C SER A 263 -15.61 -15.37 25.32
N GLU A 264 -15.74 -15.95 26.52
CA GLU A 264 -16.95 -16.64 26.96
C GLU A 264 -18.15 -15.70 27.01
N GLU A 265 -17.97 -14.48 27.54
CA GLU A 265 -19.02 -13.46 27.59
C GLU A 265 -19.43 -13.02 26.18
N VAL A 266 -18.49 -12.70 25.29
CA VAL A 266 -18.80 -12.28 23.90
C VAL A 266 -19.48 -13.40 23.11
N LEU A 267 -19.00 -14.65 23.25
CA LEU A 267 -19.64 -15.79 22.58
C LEU A 267 -21.01 -16.12 23.17
N ALA A 268 -21.24 -15.87 24.46
CA ALA A 268 -22.57 -15.99 25.05
C ALA A 268 -23.53 -14.94 24.47
N VAL A 269 -23.07 -13.70 24.27
CA VAL A 269 -23.84 -12.66 23.56
C VAL A 269 -24.14 -13.08 22.13
N PHE A 270 -23.17 -13.60 21.39
CA PHE A 270 -23.42 -14.09 20.02
C PHE A 270 -24.43 -15.24 19.96
N LYS A 271 -24.55 -16.06 21.01
CA LYS A 271 -25.55 -17.12 21.11
C LYS A 271 -26.94 -16.61 21.46
N SER A 272 -27.04 -15.56 22.29
CA SER A 272 -28.32 -15.01 22.75
C SER A 272 -28.91 -13.98 21.78
N TYR A 273 -28.07 -13.26 21.03
CA TYR A 273 -28.49 -12.18 20.14
C TYR A 273 -28.98 -12.73 18.80
N LYS A 274 -30.20 -12.36 18.38
CA LYS A 274 -30.79 -12.81 17.11
C LYS A 274 -30.05 -12.20 15.91
N LEU A 275 -29.92 -12.98 14.83
CA LEU A 275 -29.39 -12.49 13.55
C LEU A 275 -30.51 -11.86 12.73
N ASP A 276 -30.21 -10.81 11.99
CA ASP A 276 -31.11 -10.31 10.94
C ASP A 276 -30.60 -10.77 9.55
N ASP A 277 -30.84 -12.04 9.23
CA ASP A 277 -30.44 -12.64 7.95
C ASP A 277 -31.28 -12.12 6.76
N THR A 278 -32.44 -11.53 7.05
CA THR A 278 -33.46 -11.12 6.07
C THR A 278 -33.06 -9.85 5.33
N GLN A 279 -32.48 -8.86 6.02
CA GLN A 279 -32.10 -7.59 5.42
C GLN A 279 -30.81 -7.68 4.60
N ALA A 280 -29.80 -8.42 5.08
CA ALA A 280 -28.51 -8.57 4.40
C ALA A 280 -28.63 -9.20 2.99
N SER A 281 -29.52 -10.19 2.84
CA SER A 281 -29.77 -10.84 1.54
C SER A 281 -30.57 -9.96 0.57
N ARG A 282 -31.49 -9.14 1.09
CA ARG A 282 -32.32 -8.23 0.30
C ARG A 282 -31.53 -7.00 -0.17
N LYS A 283 -30.70 -6.42 0.70
CA LYS A 283 -29.81 -5.29 0.39
C LYS A 283 -28.74 -5.65 -0.66
N LYS A 284 -28.15 -6.85 -0.57
CA LYS A 284 -27.20 -7.37 -1.57
C LYS A 284 -27.85 -7.57 -2.95
N LEU A 285 -29.15 -7.88 -3.01
CA LEU A 285 -29.90 -8.02 -4.26
C LEU A 285 -30.29 -6.67 -4.87
N GLU A 286 -30.49 -5.63 -4.05
CA GLU A 286 -30.78 -4.27 -4.52
C GLU A 286 -29.52 -3.50 -4.94
N GLU A 287 -28.41 -3.64 -4.21
CA GLU A 287 -27.11 -3.05 -4.57
C GLU A 287 -26.59 -3.58 -5.92
N LEU A 288 -26.84 -4.87 -6.23
CA LEU A 288 -26.53 -5.44 -7.55
C LEU A 288 -27.36 -4.83 -8.69
N LYS A 289 -28.51 -4.22 -8.38
CA LYS A 289 -29.44 -3.63 -9.38
C LYS A 289 -29.20 -2.14 -9.60
N THR A 290 -28.73 -1.42 -8.59
CA THR A 290 -28.60 0.05 -8.65
C THR A 290 -27.22 0.55 -9.08
N GLY A 291 -26.22 -0.33 -9.22
CA GLY A 291 -24.90 0.06 -9.73
C GLY A 291 -24.22 1.17 -8.91
N GLY A 292 -24.62 1.33 -7.65
CA GLY A 292 -24.08 2.34 -6.76
C GLY A 292 -22.59 2.11 -6.49
N GLU A 293 -21.86 3.20 -6.22
CA GLU A 293 -20.48 3.10 -5.75
C GLU A 293 -20.42 2.25 -4.48
N HIS A 294 -19.82 1.06 -4.57
CA HIS A 294 -19.60 0.20 -3.41
C HIS A 294 -18.59 0.88 -2.48
N VAL A 295 -19.09 1.53 -1.43
CA VAL A 295 -18.25 2.03 -0.33
C VAL A 295 -17.74 0.83 0.46
N TYR A 296 -16.46 0.51 0.29
CA TYR A 296 -15.81 -0.60 0.96
C TYR A 296 -15.14 -0.16 2.27
N PHE A 297 -15.59 -0.72 3.38
CA PHE A 297 -14.98 -0.48 4.70
C PHE A 297 -13.81 -1.44 4.92
N ALA A 298 -12.59 -0.93 4.79
CA ALA A 298 -11.37 -1.74 4.91
C ALA A 298 -10.99 -2.12 6.36
N LYS A 299 -11.53 -1.40 7.37
CA LYS A 299 -11.30 -1.65 8.80
C LYS A 299 -12.62 -1.74 9.55
N PHE A 300 -12.56 -2.33 10.73
CA PHE A 300 -13.69 -2.33 11.66
C PHE A 300 -14.08 -0.92 12.06
N LEU A 301 -15.38 -0.65 12.11
CA LEU A 301 -15.92 0.58 12.66
C LEU A 301 -16.12 0.38 14.16
N THR A 302 -15.30 1.04 14.97
CA THR A 302 -15.29 0.87 16.42
C THR A 302 -16.21 1.85 17.15
N SER A 303 -17.19 2.44 16.46
CA SER A 303 -18.15 3.33 17.10
C SER A 303 -19.09 2.55 18.01
N GLU A 304 -19.26 3.04 19.23
CA GLU A 304 -20.14 2.46 20.24
C GLU A 304 -21.60 2.39 19.78
N LYS A 305 -22.08 3.45 19.11
CA LYS A 305 -23.45 3.55 18.59
C LYS A 305 -23.77 2.47 17.54
N LEU A 306 -22.76 1.98 16.84
CA LEU A 306 -22.92 0.97 15.79
C LEU A 306 -22.90 -0.47 16.34
N MET A 307 -22.62 -0.67 17.63
CA MET A 307 -22.39 -2.01 18.17
C MET A 307 -23.62 -2.91 18.01
N ASP A 308 -24.84 -2.40 18.21
CA ASP A 308 -26.09 -3.16 18.00
C ASP A 308 -26.25 -3.63 16.55
N LEU A 309 -26.03 -2.72 15.60
CA LEU A 309 -26.11 -3.00 14.16
C LEU A 309 -25.03 -4.01 13.71
N GLN A 310 -23.83 -3.91 14.27
CA GLN A 310 -22.75 -4.85 13.98
C GLN A 310 -23.03 -6.23 14.59
N LEU A 311 -23.59 -6.29 15.80
CA LEU A 311 -23.98 -7.55 16.41
C LEU A 311 -25.11 -8.22 15.64
N SER A 312 -26.04 -7.50 15.03
CA SER A 312 -27.09 -8.11 14.20
C SER A 312 -26.57 -8.62 12.83
N ASP A 313 -25.48 -8.03 12.31
CA ASP A 313 -24.88 -8.43 11.03
C ASP A 313 -24.15 -9.79 11.10
N SER A 314 -24.63 -10.74 10.30
CA SER A 314 -24.03 -12.07 10.16
C SER A 314 -22.59 -12.03 9.63
N ASN A 315 -22.25 -11.10 8.72
CA ASN A 315 -20.90 -10.99 8.18
C ASN A 315 -19.93 -10.49 9.25
N PHE A 316 -20.31 -9.49 10.05
CA PHE A 316 -19.50 -9.05 11.19
C PHE A 316 -19.18 -10.21 12.14
N ARG A 317 -20.19 -10.98 12.57
CA ARG A 317 -19.96 -12.17 13.43
C ARG A 317 -19.05 -13.19 12.75
N ARG A 318 -19.19 -13.42 11.44
CA ARG A 318 -18.29 -14.32 10.68
C ARG A 318 -16.84 -13.86 10.74
N HIS A 319 -16.56 -12.57 10.59
CA HIS A 319 -15.19 -12.05 10.69
C HIS A 319 -14.57 -12.33 12.06
N ILE A 320 -15.31 -12.08 13.15
CA ILE A 320 -14.85 -12.33 14.53
C ILE A 320 -14.65 -13.82 14.79
N LEU A 321 -15.61 -14.66 14.40
CA LEU A 321 -15.49 -16.12 14.56
C LEU A 321 -14.34 -16.70 13.72
N LEU A 322 -14.09 -16.15 12.53
CA LEU A 322 -12.94 -16.53 11.71
C LEU A 322 -11.61 -16.16 12.40
N GLN A 323 -11.52 -15.00 13.05
CA GLN A 323 -10.35 -14.64 13.86
C GLN A 323 -10.15 -15.62 15.02
N TYR A 324 -11.21 -16.04 15.72
CA TYR A 324 -11.12 -17.11 16.73
C TYR A 324 -10.59 -18.42 16.14
N LEU A 325 -11.11 -18.86 14.99
CA LEU A 325 -10.66 -20.09 14.35
C LEU A 325 -9.19 -20.03 13.92
N ILE A 326 -8.74 -18.90 13.36
CA ILE A 326 -7.34 -18.65 13.01
C ILE A 326 -6.46 -18.72 14.27
N LEU A 327 -6.86 -18.04 15.34
CA LEU A 327 -6.14 -18.06 16.62
C LEU A 327 -6.06 -19.48 17.21
N PHE A 328 -7.17 -20.20 17.25
CA PHE A 328 -7.20 -21.57 17.78
C PHE A 328 -6.37 -22.54 16.94
N GLN A 329 -6.39 -22.38 15.62
CA GLN A 329 -5.52 -23.15 14.73
C GLN A 329 -4.04 -22.86 15.02
N TYR A 330 -3.68 -21.58 15.18
CA TYR A 330 -2.33 -21.17 15.55
C TYR A 330 -1.87 -21.77 16.89
N LEU A 331 -2.69 -21.67 17.94
CA LEU A 331 -2.37 -22.18 19.28
C LEU A 331 -2.21 -23.72 19.30
N LYS A 332 -3.01 -24.43 18.49
CA LYS A 332 -2.91 -25.89 18.30
C LYS A 332 -1.70 -26.30 17.46
N GLY A 333 -1.18 -25.41 16.62
CA GLY A 333 -0.02 -25.66 15.78
C GLY A 333 1.22 -26.04 16.60
N GLN A 334 2.05 -26.93 16.05
CA GLN A 334 3.40 -27.18 16.55
C GLN A 334 4.31 -26.03 16.09
N VAL A 335 4.26 -24.89 16.78
CA VAL A 335 5.15 -23.77 16.48
C VAL A 335 6.53 -24.11 17.05
N LYS A 336 7.58 -24.09 16.20
CA LYS A 336 8.98 -24.37 16.58
C LYS A 336 9.57 -23.41 17.62
N PHE A 337 8.85 -22.33 17.94
CA PHE A 337 9.23 -21.27 18.88
C PHE A 337 8.28 -21.18 20.09
N LYS A 338 7.61 -22.29 20.44
CA LYS A 338 6.90 -22.43 21.72
C LYS A 338 7.85 -22.45 22.90
#